data_AF-A0A5J4UAR9-F1
#
_entry.id   AF-A0A5J4UAR9-F1
#
_cell.length_a   1.000
_cell.length_b   1.000
_cell.length_c   1.000
_cell.angle_alpha   90.00
_cell.angle_beta   90.00
_cell.angle_gamma   90.00
#
_symmetry.space_group_name_H-M   'P 1'
#
loop_
_entity.id
_entity.type
_entity.pdbx_description
1 polymer ?
#
loop_
_entity_poly.entity_id
_entity_poly.type
_entity_poly.pdbx_seq_one_letter_code
_entity_poly.pdbx_strand_id
1 'polypeptide(L)'
;TGEVQKEDEFRQIMIKNGGMNKLVQYFFDDEIDSSCKDIVAIAICSINAAVQIPDEFRGAVISHLKKIKEDSDILQLIGKSLAGLAENIEKEELPMSDHPFVDDDACVGCQTCANSCPNTDVLWEFNSDGKAVFRIANKDECIHCQTCMNSCPAGAITFKVY
;
A
#
# COMPACT_ATOMS: atom_id res chain seq x y z
N THR A 1 -14.28 -24.40 -2.77
CA THR A 1 -15.08 -23.15 -2.87
C THR A 1 -15.45 -22.54 -1.51
N GLY A 2 -14.78 -22.89 -0.40
CA GLY A 2 -15.15 -22.40 0.94
C GLY A 2 -14.00 -21.87 1.81
N GLU A 3 -12.80 -21.67 1.25
CA GLU A 3 -11.63 -21.13 1.98
C GLU A 3 -11.59 -19.60 1.89
N VAL A 4 -11.85 -19.04 0.69
CA VAL A 4 -11.86 -17.58 0.44
C VAL A 4 -12.88 -16.82 1.31
N GLN A 5 -14.03 -17.42 1.63
CA GLN A 5 -15.06 -16.77 2.46
C GLN A 5 -14.69 -16.68 3.94
N LYS A 6 -13.87 -17.60 4.46
CA LYS A 6 -13.51 -17.64 5.90
C LYS A 6 -12.42 -16.64 6.26
N GLU A 7 -11.50 -16.39 5.34
CA GLU A 7 -10.43 -15.39 5.52
C GLU A 7 -10.99 -13.97 5.63
N ASP A 8 -12.01 -13.64 4.83
CA ASP A 8 -12.67 -12.33 4.85
C ASP A 8 -13.49 -12.10 6.14
N GLU A 9 -14.22 -13.10 6.66
CA GLU A 9 -14.97 -12.95 7.91
C GLU A 9 -14.06 -12.72 9.12
N PHE A 10 -12.96 -13.50 9.20
CA PHE A 10 -11.98 -13.36 10.28
C PHE A 10 -11.32 -11.98 10.27
N ARG A 11 -10.96 -11.49 9.07
CA ARG A 11 -10.41 -10.14 8.86
C ARG A 11 -11.35 -9.05 9.35
N GLN A 12 -12.64 -9.13 9.00
CA GLN A 12 -13.65 -8.15 9.44
C GLN A 12 -13.84 -8.15 10.96
N ILE A 13 -13.81 -9.33 11.59
CA ILE A 13 -13.88 -9.46 13.04
C ILE A 13 -12.65 -8.82 13.70
N MET A 14 -11.46 -9.01 13.16
CA MET A 14 -10.21 -8.44 13.70
C MET A 14 -10.19 -6.91 13.63
N ILE A 15 -10.65 -6.33 12.51
CA ILE A 15 -10.76 -4.87 12.36
C ILE A 15 -11.82 -4.32 13.32
N LYS A 16 -13.01 -4.92 13.34
CA LYS A 16 -14.13 -4.47 14.19
C LYS A 16 -13.80 -4.46 15.69
N ASN A 17 -12.97 -5.40 16.14
CA ASN A 17 -12.60 -5.52 17.56
C ASN A 17 -11.28 -4.82 17.93
N GLY A 18 -10.64 -4.13 16.97
CA GLY A 18 -9.31 -3.54 17.18
C GLY A 18 -8.25 -4.58 17.53
N GLY A 19 -8.41 -5.81 17.06
CA GLY A 19 -7.58 -6.96 17.44
C GLY A 19 -6.11 -6.76 17.12
N MET A 20 -5.79 -6.10 16.00
CA MET A 20 -4.41 -5.73 15.67
C MET A 20 -3.80 -4.77 16.68
N ASN A 21 -4.53 -3.73 17.07
CA ASN A 21 -4.01 -2.75 18.04
C ASN A 21 -3.72 -3.42 19.38
N LYS A 22 -4.55 -4.39 19.79
CA LYS A 22 -4.31 -5.19 21.00
C LYS A 22 -3.09 -6.09 20.86
N LEU A 23 -2.90 -6.75 19.71
CA LEU A 23 -1.71 -7.56 19.47
C LEU A 23 -0.43 -6.71 19.47
N VAL A 24 -0.46 -5.53 18.85
CA VAL A 24 0.66 -4.57 18.90
C VAL A 24 0.92 -4.13 20.35
N GLN A 25 -0.12 -3.81 21.12
CA GLN A 25 0.02 -3.48 22.55
C GLN A 25 0.66 -4.62 23.34
N TYR A 26 0.21 -5.87 23.15
CA TYR A 26 0.80 -7.04 23.81
C TYR A 26 2.26 -7.29 23.39
N PHE A 27 2.61 -7.00 22.14
CA PHE A 27 3.99 -7.15 21.68
C PHE A 27 4.95 -6.19 22.41
N PHE A 28 4.51 -4.97 22.68
CA PHE A 28 5.28 -3.94 23.38
C PHE A 28 5.09 -3.95 24.91
N ASP A 29 4.30 -4.86 25.45
CA ASP A 29 4.08 -4.98 26.89
C ASP A 29 5.29 -5.65 27.56
N ASP A 30 6.01 -4.91 28.40
CA ASP A 30 7.20 -5.40 29.10
C ASP A 30 6.89 -6.49 30.15
N GLU A 31 5.63 -6.65 30.57
CA GLU A 31 5.20 -7.70 31.50
C GLU A 31 4.98 -9.06 30.83
N ILE A 32 4.86 -9.09 29.49
CA ILE A 32 4.67 -10.32 28.74
C ILE A 32 6.00 -11.01 28.47
N ASP A 33 6.05 -12.31 28.74
CA ASP A 33 7.24 -13.13 28.54
C ASP A 33 7.62 -13.25 27.04
N SER A 34 8.90 -13.54 26.79
CA SER A 34 9.46 -13.59 25.44
C SER A 34 8.78 -14.62 24.54
N SER A 35 8.33 -15.75 25.10
CA SER A 35 7.68 -16.81 24.32
C SER A 35 6.28 -16.39 23.85
N CYS A 36 5.54 -15.67 24.70
CA CYS A 36 4.28 -15.04 24.32
C CYS A 36 4.49 -13.91 23.29
N LYS A 37 5.58 -13.13 23.41
CA LYS A 37 5.93 -12.11 22.40
C LYS A 37 6.23 -12.71 21.02
N ASP A 38 6.85 -13.89 20.98
CA ASP A 38 7.12 -14.60 19.73
C ASP A 38 5.82 -15.05 19.05
N ILE A 39 4.87 -15.60 19.82
CA ILE A 39 3.54 -15.99 19.32
C ILE A 39 2.75 -14.77 18.83
N VAL A 40 2.81 -13.65 19.56
CA VAL A 40 2.16 -12.39 19.17
C VAL A 40 2.76 -11.83 17.89
N ALA A 41 4.09 -11.85 17.75
CA ALA A 41 4.78 -11.43 16.52
C ALA A 41 4.36 -12.27 15.31
N ILE A 42 4.28 -13.60 15.48
CA ILE A 42 3.81 -14.53 14.46
C ILE A 42 2.35 -14.22 14.08
N ALA A 43 1.47 -14.04 15.07
CA ALA A 43 0.06 -13.73 14.82
C ALA A 43 -0.09 -12.40 14.06
N ILE A 44 0.64 -11.35 14.46
CA ILE A 44 0.68 -10.07 13.75
C ILE A 44 1.11 -10.25 12.29
N CYS A 45 2.13 -11.07 12.03
CA CYS A 45 2.60 -11.36 10.68
C CYS A 45 1.61 -12.19 9.85
N SER A 46 0.98 -13.21 10.42
CA SER A 46 -0.05 -14.01 9.73
C SER A 46 -1.30 -13.18 9.40
N ILE A 47 -1.63 -12.20 10.25
CA ILE A 47 -2.71 -11.24 9.98
C ILE A 47 -2.31 -10.21 8.90
N ASN A 48 -1.02 -9.97 8.64
CA ASN A 48 -0.57 -8.97 7.66
C ASN A 48 -0.84 -9.37 6.20
N ALA A 49 -1.17 -10.64 5.91
CA ALA A 49 -1.79 -11.00 4.63
C ALA A 49 -3.19 -10.38 4.47
N ALA A 50 -3.83 -10.00 5.59
CA ALA A 50 -5.17 -9.43 5.66
C ALA A 50 -5.18 -7.94 6.09
N VAL A 51 -4.23 -7.40 6.85
CA VAL A 51 -4.29 -5.99 7.28
C VAL A 51 -2.89 -5.38 7.37
N GLN A 52 -2.68 -4.26 6.66
CA GLN A 52 -1.40 -3.54 6.62
C GLN A 52 -0.94 -3.17 8.04
N ILE A 53 0.16 -3.79 8.49
CA ILE A 53 0.89 -3.34 9.69
C ILE A 53 1.41 -1.92 9.43
N PRO A 54 1.16 -0.93 10.33
CA PRO A 54 1.71 0.41 10.21
C PRO A 54 3.24 0.41 10.14
N ASP A 55 3.82 1.23 9.25
CA ASP A 55 5.25 1.20 8.92
C ASP A 55 6.18 1.37 10.13
N GLU A 56 5.73 2.13 11.14
CA GLU A 56 6.44 2.35 12.40
C GLU A 56 6.69 1.07 13.22
N PHE A 57 5.83 0.05 13.08
CA PHE A 57 5.95 -1.22 13.82
C PHE A 57 6.66 -2.32 13.05
N ARG A 58 6.71 -2.20 11.71
CA ARG A 58 7.32 -3.22 10.83
C ARG A 58 8.79 -3.48 11.19
N GLY A 59 9.56 -2.41 11.46
CA GLY A 59 10.98 -2.53 11.80
C GLY A 59 11.23 -3.27 13.12
N ALA A 60 10.41 -3.02 14.14
CA ALA A 60 10.53 -3.63 15.45
C ALA A 60 10.22 -5.14 15.40
N VAL A 61 9.13 -5.52 14.72
CA VAL A 61 8.74 -6.93 14.54
C VAL A 61 9.79 -7.70 13.75
N ILE A 62 10.31 -7.15 12.65
CA ILE A 62 11.38 -7.78 11.86
C ILE A 62 12.65 -7.98 12.69
N SER A 63 13.03 -6.98 13.50
CA SER A 63 14.23 -7.06 14.34
C SER A 63 14.10 -8.13 15.42
N HIS A 64 12.91 -8.28 16.01
CA HIS A 64 12.62 -9.31 17.01
C HIS A 64 12.65 -10.72 16.40
N LEU A 65 11.98 -10.92 15.26
CA LEU A 65 11.97 -12.21 14.55
C LEU A 65 13.37 -12.69 14.16
N LYS A 66 14.27 -11.78 13.78
CA LYS A 66 15.67 -12.11 13.45
C LYS A 66 16.46 -12.65 14.64
N LYS A 67 16.01 -12.40 15.87
CA LYS A 67 16.68 -12.84 17.11
C LYS A 67 16.19 -14.20 17.61
N ILE A 68 15.07 -14.70 17.07
CA ILE A 68 14.54 -16.02 17.42
C ILE A 68 15.50 -17.08 16.88
N LYS A 69 16.20 -17.74 17.79
CA LYS A 69 17.09 -18.88 17.52
C LYS A 69 16.66 -20.03 18.42
N GLU A 70 15.54 -20.68 18.14
CA GLU A 70 15.25 -22.01 18.71
C GLU A 70 14.05 -22.67 17.99
N ASP A 71 14.22 -23.96 17.71
CA ASP A 71 13.33 -24.97 17.11
C ASP A 71 12.86 -24.87 15.64
N SER A 72 13.02 -26.00 14.94
CA SER A 72 12.84 -26.14 13.48
C SER A 72 11.42 -25.87 12.98
N ASP A 73 10.42 -26.13 13.82
CA ASP A 73 9.01 -26.02 13.46
C ASP A 73 8.52 -24.57 13.57
N ILE A 74 9.04 -23.84 14.56
CA ILE A 74 8.85 -22.40 14.71
C ILE A 74 9.59 -21.67 13.58
N LEU A 75 10.80 -22.11 13.23
CA LEU A 75 11.54 -21.61 12.07
C LEU A 75 10.82 -21.87 10.73
N GLN A 76 10.08 -22.97 10.57
CA GLN A 76 9.24 -23.18 9.39
C GLN A 76 8.04 -22.23 9.36
N LEU A 77 7.40 -21.99 10.50
CA LEU A 77 6.26 -21.08 10.60
C LEU A 77 6.68 -19.62 10.38
N ILE A 78 7.82 -19.22 10.96
CA ILE A 78 8.50 -17.94 10.71
C ILE A 78 8.93 -17.86 9.25
N GLY A 79 9.50 -18.92 8.68
CA GLY A 79 9.90 -18.98 7.27
C GLY A 79 8.72 -18.79 6.31
N LYS A 80 7.58 -19.45 6.55
CA LYS A 80 6.35 -19.27 5.77
C LYS A 80 5.76 -17.87 5.96
N SER A 81 5.79 -17.33 7.17
CA SER A 81 5.32 -15.97 7.47
C SER A 81 6.20 -14.90 6.83
N LEU A 82 7.53 -15.10 6.83
CA LEU A 82 8.50 -14.24 6.15
C LEU A 82 8.41 -14.39 4.62
N ALA A 83 8.14 -15.59 4.10
CA ALA A 83 7.88 -15.82 2.68
C ALA A 83 6.61 -15.08 2.23
N GLY A 84 5.51 -15.13 2.99
CA GLY A 84 4.31 -14.32 2.72
C GLY A 84 4.55 -12.80 2.85
N LEU A 85 5.50 -12.37 3.68
CA LEU A 85 5.95 -10.96 3.73
C LEU A 85 6.83 -10.59 2.54
N ALA A 86 7.61 -11.53 2.00
CA ALA A 86 8.42 -11.36 0.80
C ALA A 86 7.55 -11.42 -0.48
N GLU A 87 6.48 -12.22 -0.49
CA GLU A 87 5.45 -12.21 -1.53
C GLU A 87 4.65 -10.88 -1.53
N ASN A 88 4.65 -10.14 -0.40
CA ASN A 88 4.16 -8.75 -0.35
C ASN A 88 5.18 -7.70 -0.85
N ILE A 89 6.34 -8.12 -1.38
CA ILE A 89 7.24 -7.23 -2.15
C ILE A 89 6.81 -7.19 -3.62
N GLU A 90 6.04 -8.17 -4.09
CA GLU A 90 5.24 -8.04 -5.30
C GLU A 90 3.85 -7.54 -4.90
N LYS A 91 3.76 -6.29 -4.43
CA LYS A 91 2.56 -5.53 -4.79
C LYS A 91 2.44 -5.72 -6.29
N GLU A 92 1.31 -6.22 -6.77
CA GLU A 92 0.90 -5.99 -8.15
C GLU A 92 1.13 -4.49 -8.39
N GLU A 93 2.25 -4.15 -9.02
CA GLU A 93 2.38 -2.89 -9.70
C GLU A 93 1.30 -3.00 -10.77
N LEU A 94 0.11 -2.48 -10.44
CA LEU A 94 -0.93 -2.25 -11.44
C LEU A 94 -0.19 -1.65 -12.63
N PRO A 95 -0.32 -2.27 -13.81
CA PRO A 95 0.50 -1.90 -14.95
C PRO A 95 0.44 -0.40 -15.10
N MET A 96 1.60 0.25 -15.14
CA MET A 96 1.66 1.69 -15.25
C MET A 96 1.01 2.07 -16.60
N SER A 97 0.02 2.95 -16.55
CA SER A 97 -0.62 3.47 -17.74
C SER A 97 0.38 4.26 -18.58
N ASP A 98 0.16 4.23 -19.88
CA ASP A 98 0.88 5.02 -20.87
C ASP A 98 0.52 6.52 -20.83
N HIS A 99 -0.39 6.92 -19.93
CA HIS A 99 -0.75 8.32 -19.74
C HIS A 99 -1.24 8.61 -18.31
N PRO A 100 -1.23 9.88 -17.88
CA PRO A 100 -1.82 10.25 -16.61
C PRO A 100 -3.35 10.16 -16.65
N PHE A 101 -3.94 9.83 -15.51
CA PHE A 101 -5.35 10.02 -15.19
C PHE A 101 -5.50 11.19 -14.23
N VAL A 102 -6.55 11.99 -14.41
CA VAL A 102 -6.91 13.09 -13.52
C VAL A 102 -8.16 12.69 -12.75
N ASP A 103 -8.08 12.71 -11.42
CA ASP A 103 -9.23 12.66 -10.55
C ASP A 103 -9.92 14.03 -10.55
N ASP A 104 -11.11 14.10 -11.17
CA ASP A 104 -11.86 15.35 -11.28
C ASP A 104 -12.28 15.87 -9.90
N ASP A 105 -12.64 15.00 -8.95
CA ASP A 105 -13.08 15.42 -7.61
C ASP A 105 -11.94 16.04 -6.79
N ALA A 106 -10.71 15.53 -6.97
CA ALA A 106 -9.52 16.09 -6.34
C ALA A 106 -8.94 17.31 -7.09
N CYS A 107 -9.21 17.45 -8.39
CA CYS A 107 -8.62 18.52 -9.19
C CYS A 107 -9.20 19.89 -8.81
N VAL A 108 -8.32 20.78 -8.36
CA VAL A 108 -8.66 22.17 -7.96
C VAL A 108 -8.51 23.19 -9.10
N GLY A 109 -8.23 22.75 -10.33
CA GLY A 109 -8.10 23.64 -11.49
C GLY A 109 -6.90 24.60 -11.47
N CYS A 110 -5.85 24.30 -10.70
CA CYS A 110 -4.67 25.17 -10.54
C CYS A 110 -3.71 25.20 -11.74
N GLN A 111 -3.90 24.31 -12.72
CA GLN A 111 -3.12 24.22 -13.96
C GLN A 111 -1.62 23.92 -13.82
N THR A 112 -1.14 23.56 -12.62
CA THR A 112 0.28 23.21 -12.39
C THR A 112 0.74 22.06 -13.27
N CYS A 113 -0.11 21.06 -13.50
CA CYS A 113 0.19 19.91 -14.36
C CYS A 113 0.49 20.33 -15.80
N ALA A 114 -0.36 21.19 -16.36
CA ALA A 114 -0.18 21.78 -17.69
C ALA A 114 1.10 22.62 -17.71
N ASN A 115 1.28 23.59 -16.81
CA ASN A 115 2.47 24.47 -16.80
C ASN A 115 3.80 23.71 -16.68
N SER A 116 3.80 22.55 -16.03
CA SER A 116 4.98 21.70 -15.88
C SER A 116 5.20 20.70 -17.03
N CYS A 117 4.27 20.63 -17.99
CA CYS A 117 4.30 19.68 -19.09
C CYS A 117 5.07 20.26 -20.30
N PRO A 118 6.10 19.57 -20.82
CA PRO A 118 6.82 20.03 -22.00
C PRO A 118 5.95 20.08 -23.28
N ASN A 119 4.89 19.27 -23.33
CA ASN A 119 3.97 19.16 -24.47
C ASN A 119 2.56 19.68 -24.13
N THR A 120 2.49 20.77 -23.35
CA THR A 120 1.24 21.30 -22.75
C THR A 120 0.08 21.42 -23.75
N ASP A 121 0.29 22.16 -24.83
CA ASP A 121 -0.78 22.52 -25.79
C ASP A 121 -1.39 21.29 -26.50
N VAL A 122 -0.62 20.20 -26.56
CA VAL A 122 -1.01 18.96 -27.22
C VAL A 122 -1.63 17.96 -26.24
N LEU A 123 -1.22 17.99 -24.97
CA LEU A 123 -1.61 16.96 -23.99
C LEU A 123 -2.71 17.40 -23.02
N TRP A 124 -2.92 18.69 -22.82
CA TRP A 124 -3.86 19.19 -21.80
C TRP A 124 -4.98 20.05 -22.40
N GLU A 125 -6.15 19.90 -21.82
CA GLU A 125 -7.28 20.81 -21.96
C GLU A 125 -7.90 21.06 -20.57
N PHE A 126 -8.88 21.96 -20.52
CA PHE A 126 -9.57 22.28 -19.29
C PHE A 126 -11.08 22.24 -19.54
N ASN A 127 -11.80 21.57 -18.63
CA ASN A 127 -13.25 21.52 -18.70
C ASN A 127 -13.88 22.88 -18.29
N SER A 128 -15.21 22.95 -18.29
CA SER A 128 -15.96 24.17 -17.94
C SER A 128 -15.68 24.67 -16.52
N ASP A 129 -15.26 23.79 -15.62
CA ASP A 129 -14.93 24.10 -14.23
C ASP A 129 -13.43 24.46 -14.05
N GLY A 130 -12.67 24.53 -15.15
CA GLY A 130 -11.24 24.82 -15.16
C GLY A 130 -10.37 23.65 -14.69
N LYS A 131 -10.93 22.45 -14.51
CA LYS A 131 -10.18 21.25 -14.12
C LYS A 131 -9.44 20.68 -15.31
N ALA A 132 -8.26 20.16 -15.02
CA ALA A 132 -7.37 19.61 -16.05
C ALA A 132 -7.96 18.33 -16.64
N VAL A 133 -7.93 18.21 -17.95
CA VAL A 133 -8.32 17.02 -18.70
C VAL A 133 -7.15 16.63 -19.58
N PHE A 134 -6.71 15.37 -19.49
CA PHE A 134 -5.66 14.84 -20.35
C PHE A 134 -6.25 14.43 -21.70
N ARG A 135 -5.65 14.88 -22.81
CA ARG A 135 -6.10 14.57 -24.16
C ARG A 135 -5.65 13.16 -24.56
N ILE A 136 -6.47 12.16 -24.24
CA ILE A 136 -6.20 10.74 -24.54
C ILE A 136 -5.91 10.51 -26.04
N ALA A 137 -6.54 11.28 -26.93
CA ALA A 137 -6.30 11.20 -28.38
C ALA A 137 -4.83 11.47 -28.77
N ASN A 138 -4.09 12.21 -27.94
CA ASN A 138 -2.69 12.56 -28.15
C ASN A 138 -1.75 11.86 -27.16
N LYS A 139 -2.17 10.76 -26.54
CA LYS A 139 -1.38 10.06 -25.50
C LYS A 139 0.02 9.67 -25.96
N ASP A 140 0.22 9.42 -27.24
CA ASP A 140 1.52 9.04 -27.81
C ASP A 140 2.56 10.18 -27.74
N GLU A 141 2.11 11.43 -27.55
CA GLU A 141 2.98 12.60 -27.32
C GLU A 141 3.42 12.72 -25.85
N CYS A 142 2.88 11.88 -24.96
CA CYS A 142 3.30 11.80 -23.57
C CYS A 142 4.66 11.10 -23.48
N ILE A 143 5.67 11.82 -23.01
CA ILE A 143 7.01 11.26 -22.80
C ILE A 143 7.18 10.56 -21.44
N HIS A 144 6.09 10.35 -20.71
CA HIS A 144 6.08 9.64 -19.42
C HIS A 144 7.04 10.21 -18.36
N CYS A 145 7.30 11.53 -18.39
CA CYS A 145 8.23 12.17 -17.45
C CYS A 145 7.67 12.34 -16.02
N GLN A 146 6.38 12.02 -15.81
CA GLN A 146 5.66 12.07 -14.53
C GLN A 146 5.68 13.44 -13.81
N THR A 147 6.12 14.51 -14.48
CA THR A 147 6.23 15.83 -13.84
C THR A 147 4.86 16.35 -13.41
N CYS A 148 3.81 16.10 -14.20
CA CYS A 148 2.44 16.48 -13.87
C CYS A 148 1.90 15.82 -12.58
N MET A 149 2.26 14.56 -12.33
CA MET A 149 1.93 13.85 -11.09
C MET A 149 2.67 14.48 -9.91
N ASN A 150 3.98 14.62 -10.03
CA ASN A 150 4.84 15.09 -8.94
C ASN A 150 4.60 16.56 -8.57
N SER A 151 4.17 17.38 -9.53
CA SER A 151 3.91 18.80 -9.33
C SER A 151 2.49 19.10 -8.86
N CYS A 152 1.57 18.12 -8.89
CA CYS A 152 0.17 18.36 -8.55
C CYS A 152 0.00 18.58 -7.03
N PRO A 153 -0.34 19.81 -6.58
CA PRO A 153 -0.46 20.09 -5.15
C PRO A 153 -1.67 19.40 -4.49
N ALA A 154 -2.67 19.03 -5.29
CA ALA A 154 -3.85 18.31 -4.83
C ALA A 154 -3.68 16.78 -4.86
N GLY A 155 -2.58 16.27 -5.42
CA GLY A 155 -2.39 14.82 -5.61
C GLY A 155 -3.39 14.18 -6.57
N ALA A 156 -4.03 14.96 -7.45
CA ALA A 156 -5.14 14.54 -8.31
C ALA A 156 -4.71 13.75 -9.56
N ILE A 157 -3.43 13.41 -9.72
CA ILE A 157 -2.90 12.79 -10.94
C ILE A 157 -2.22 11.45 -10.63
N THR A 158 -2.59 10.40 -11.36
CA THR A 158 -2.04 9.04 -11.21
C THR A 158 -1.66 8.42 -12.56
N PHE A 159 -0.73 7.48 -12.56
CA PHE A 159 -0.36 6.63 -13.72
C PHE A 159 -0.75 5.17 -13.47
N LYS A 160 -1.61 4.89 -12.48
CA LYS A 160 -2.08 3.53 -12.20
C LYS A 160 -3.34 3.23 -13.02
N VAL A 161 -3.39 2.05 -13.64
CA VAL A 161 -4.60 1.54 -14.29
C VAL A 161 -5.57 1.09 -13.19
N TYR A 162 -6.75 1.69 -13.15
CA TYR A 162 -7.85 1.34 -12.25
C TYR A 162 -9.05 0.81 -13.05
#